data_AF-A0A940JJG2-F1
#
_entry.id   AF-A0A940JJG2-F1
#
_cell.length_a   1.000
_cell.length_b   1.000
_cell.length_c   1.000
_cell.angle_alpha   90.00
_cell.angle_beta   90.00
_cell.angle_gamma   90.00
#
_symmetry.space_group_name_H-M   'P 1'
#
loop_
_entity.id
_entity.type
_entity.pdbx_description
1 polymer ?
#
loop_
_entity_poly.entity_id
_entity_poly.type
_entity_poly.pdbx_seq_one_letter_code
_entity_poly.pdbx_strand_id
1 'polypeptide(L)' 'IYADGTKEIDRIPAQIWRLNEKVISKAFMKPKEVISIQIDPYKETADIDGSNNKWLKTGLPGSLKIVPDHMQN' A
#
# COMPACT_ATOMS: atom_id res chain seq x y z
N ILE A 1 7.28 -3.25 0.76
CA ILE A 1 8.67 -2.89 0.39
C ILE A 1 9.14 -1.83 1.36
N TYR A 2 10.34 -2.03 1.91
CA TYR A 2 10.97 -1.11 2.86
C TYR A 2 11.93 -0.15 2.16
N ALA A 3 12.28 0.95 2.83
CA ALA A 3 13.23 1.94 2.31
C ALA A 3 14.62 1.34 2.02
N ASP A 4 15.02 0.27 2.71
CA ASP A 4 16.27 -0.48 2.48
C ASP A 4 16.20 -1.48 1.32
N GLY A 5 15.07 -1.53 0.60
CA GLY A 5 14.83 -2.44 -0.52
C GLY A 5 14.34 -3.84 -0.12
N THR A 6 14.29 -4.17 1.19
CA THR A 6 13.80 -5.47 1.64
C THR A 6 12.28 -5.62 1.43
N LYS A 7 11.83 -6.88 1.31
CA LYS A 7 10.42 -7.23 1.11
C LYS A 7 9.98 -8.23 2.18
N GLU A 8 8.74 -8.10 2.60
CA GLU A 8 8.09 -8.97 3.56
C GLU A 8 6.65 -9.23 3.10
N ILE A 9 6.14 -10.43 3.40
CA ILE A 9 4.77 -10.83 3.09
C ILE A 9 4.08 -11.18 4.40
N ASP A 10 3.06 -10.40 4.76
CA ASP A 10 2.14 -10.74 5.84
C ASP A 10 0.96 -11.54 5.28
N ARG A 11 0.74 -12.75 5.79
CA ARG A 11 -0.44 -13.55 5.44
C ARG A 11 -1.56 -13.29 6.44
N ILE A 12 -2.76 -13.05 5.92
CA ILE A 12 -3.96 -12.82 6.72
C ILE A 12 -4.89 -14.03 6.51
N PRO A 13 -5.29 -14.74 7.57
CA PRO A 13 -6.15 -15.91 7.44
C PRO A 13 -7.56 -15.50 7.00
N ALA A 14 -8.21 -16.30 6.16
CA ALA A 14 -9.56 -15.99 5.63
C ALA A 14 -10.64 -15.80 6.73
N GLN A 15 -10.39 -16.30 7.94
CA GLN A 15 -11.26 -16.14 9.10
C GLN A 15 -11.51 -14.68 9.49
N ILE A 16 -10.69 -13.71 9.04
CA ILE A 16 -10.91 -12.28 9.34
C ILE A 16 -12.27 -11.76 8.86
N TRP A 17 -12.85 -12.37 7.82
CA TRP A 17 -14.15 -11.98 7.25
C TRP A 17 -15.34 -12.41 8.11
N ARG A 18 -15.13 -13.25 9.13
CA ARG A 18 -16.22 -13.77 9.98
C ARG A 18 -16.89 -12.70 10.84
N LEU A 19 -16.15 -11.65 11.21
CA LEU A 19 -16.69 -10.57 12.05
C LEU A 19 -17.43 -9.52 11.21
N ASN A 20 -16.92 -9.24 10.01
CA ASN A 20 -17.53 -8.33 9.05
C ASN A 20 -17.08 -8.72 7.64
N GLU A 21 -18.04 -9.11 6.80
CA GLU A 21 -17.81 -9.56 5.42
C GLU A 21 -17.57 -8.40 4.44
N LYS A 22 -17.90 -7.17 4.81
CA LYS A 22 -17.83 -6.00 3.93
C LYS A 22 -16.57 -5.18 4.16
N VAL A 23 -16.22 -4.94 5.42
CA VAL A 23 -15.12 -4.04 5.78
C VAL A 23 -14.34 -4.62 6.94
N ILE A 24 -13.03 -4.71 6.76
CA ILE A 24 -12.07 -5.07 7.81
C ILE A 24 -11.01 -3.98 7.91
N SER A 25 -10.48 -3.76 9.10
CA SER A 25 -9.35 -2.86 9.33
C SER A 25 -8.29 -3.59 10.14
N LYS A 26 -7.05 -3.58 9.66
CA LYS A 26 -5.92 -4.22 10.33
C LYS A 26 -4.73 -3.27 10.36
N ALA A 27 -4.16 -3.08 11.53
CA ALA A 27 -2.96 -2.29 11.73
C ALA A 27 -1.72 -3.18 11.67
N PHE A 28 -0.65 -2.68 11.03
CA PHE A 28 0.64 -3.34 10.95
C PHE A 28 1.71 -2.40 11.51
N MET A 29 2.37 -2.81 12.57
CA MET A 29 3.51 -2.10 13.13
C MET A 29 4.79 -2.74 12.60
N LYS A 30 5.59 -1.99 11.83
CA LYS A 30 6.84 -2.48 11.25
C LYS A 30 8.03 -1.70 11.84
N PRO A 31 9.17 -2.37 12.10
CA PRO A 31 10.36 -1.73 12.65
C PRO A 31 11.11 -0.86 11.62
N LYS A 32 10.85 -1.08 10.33
CA LYS A 32 11.48 -0.37 9.21
C LYS A 32 10.45 0.50 8.49
N GLU A 33 10.93 1.59 7.88
CA GLU A 33 10.10 2.48 7.08
C GLU A 33 9.56 1.78 5.82
N VAL A 34 8.22 1.73 5.71
CA VAL A 34 7.52 1.15 4.57
C VAL A 34 7.31 2.21 3.49
N ILE A 35 7.76 1.94 2.27
CA ILE A 35 7.64 2.85 1.12
C ILE A 35 6.56 2.42 0.11
N SER A 36 6.19 1.15 0.14
CA SER A 36 5.16 0.59 -0.74
C SER A 36 4.49 -0.61 -0.11
N ILE A 37 3.17 -0.68 -0.25
CA ILE A 37 2.32 -1.79 0.17
C ILE A 37 1.58 -2.30 -1.08
N GLN A 38 1.56 -3.61 -1.24
CA GLN A 38 0.76 -4.31 -2.24
C GLN A 38 -0.18 -5.24 -1.50
N ILE A 39 -1.47 -5.03 -1.66
CA ILE A 39 -2.51 -5.94 -1.20
C ILE A 39 -2.65 -7.06 -2.24
N ASP A 40 -2.85 -8.27 -1.74
CA ASP A 40 -3.09 -9.48 -2.52
C ASP A 40 -2.21 -9.68 -3.78
N PRO A 41 -0.88 -9.76 -3.62
CA PRO A 41 0.02 -9.96 -4.77
C PRO A 41 -0.18 -11.31 -5.48
N TYR A 42 -0.85 -12.27 -4.84
CA TYR A 42 -1.04 -13.64 -5.34
C TYR A 42 -2.46 -13.92 -5.85
N LYS A 43 -3.36 -12.93 -5.81
CA LYS A 43 -4.76 -13.07 -6.22
C LYS A 43 -5.50 -14.16 -5.44
N GLU A 44 -5.20 -14.25 -4.13
CA GLU A 44 -5.85 -15.15 -3.18
C GLU A 44 -7.22 -14.60 -2.73
N THR A 45 -7.46 -13.30 -2.91
CA THR A 45 -8.78 -12.68 -2.78
C THR A 45 -9.47 -12.72 -4.13
N ALA A 46 -10.76 -13.06 -4.18
CA ALA A 46 -11.54 -13.10 -5.43
C ALA A 46 -11.87 -11.70 -5.98
N ASP A 47 -10.94 -10.76 -5.81
CA ASP A 47 -11.00 -9.39 -6.31
C ASP A 47 -10.56 -9.35 -7.78
N ILE A 48 -11.44 -8.84 -8.62
CA ILE A 48 -11.20 -8.71 -10.06
C ILE A 48 -10.49 -7.40 -10.42
N ASP A 49 -10.53 -6.40 -9.53
CA ASP A 49 -9.98 -5.07 -9.76
C ASP A 49 -8.85 -4.73 -8.78
N GLY A 50 -7.63 -5.09 -9.15
CA GLY A 50 -6.44 -4.75 -8.37
C GLY A 50 -5.92 -3.33 -8.54
N SER A 51 -6.67 -2.41 -9.19
CA SER A 51 -6.19 -1.05 -9.48
C SER A 51 -5.89 -0.24 -8.21
N ASN A 52 -6.63 -0.50 -7.13
CA ASN A 52 -6.51 0.16 -5.84
C ASN A 52 -5.72 -0.66 -4.80
N ASN A 53 -5.21 -1.84 -5.15
CA ASN A 53 -4.47 -2.72 -4.24
C ASN A 53 -3.02 -2.26 -4.01
N LYS A 54 -2.67 -1.06 -4.43
CA LYS A 54 -1.33 -0.50 -4.30
C LYS A 54 -1.37 0.80 -3.53
N TRP A 55 -0.57 0.85 -2.49
CA TRP A 55 -0.23 2.10 -1.84
C TRP A 55 1.26 2.37 -2.03
N LEU A 56 1.58 3.59 -2.45
CA LEU A 56 2.94 4.09 -2.60
C LEU A 56 3.04 5.34 -1.74
N LYS A 57 4.13 5.44 -0.96
CA LYS A 57 4.44 6.70 -0.29
C LYS A 57 4.85 7.71 -1.37
N THR A 58 3.91 8.58 -1.77
CA THR A 58 4.17 9.63 -2.75
C THR A 58 5.07 10.69 -2.12
N GLY A 59 6.37 10.56 -2.40
CA GLY A 59 7.42 11.38 -1.81
C GLY A 59 8.63 10.50 -1.58
N LEU A 60 9.44 10.33 -2.62
CA LEU A 60 10.85 9.97 -2.39
C LEU A 60 11.40 11.03 -1.42
N PRO A 61 12.06 10.66 -0.32
CA PRO A 61 12.86 11.65 0.40
C PRO A 61 13.89 12.19 -0.61
N GLY A 62 13.70 13.45 -1.05
CA GLY A 62 14.52 14.13 -2.05
C GLY A 62 13.83 14.54 -3.36
N SER A 63 12.59 14.13 -3.65
CA SER A 63 11.88 14.64 -4.83
C SER A 63 11.20 15.97 -4.53
N LEU A 64 11.95 17.08 -4.69
CA LEU A 64 11.38 18.42 -4.82
C LEU A 64 10.48 18.44 -6.05
N LYS A 65 9.16 18.50 -5.85
CA LYS A 65 8.26 18.93 -6.92
C LYS A 65 8.37 20.44 -7.02
N ILE A 66 9.20 20.91 -7.95
CA ILE A 66 9.12 22.30 -8.42
C ILE A 66 7.78 22.37 -9.15
N VAL A 67 6.77 22.97 -8.51
CA VAL A 67 5.55 23.38 -9.20
C VAL A 67 5.88 24.75 -9.77
N PRO A 68 5.95 24.94 -11.11
CA PRO A 68 6.09 26.27 -11.67
C PRO A 68 4.83 27.05 -11.32
N ASP A 69 5.01 28.08 -10.51
CA ASP A 69 3.96 29.02 -10.17
C ASP A 69 3.60 29.79 -11.45
N HIS A 70 2.36 29.63 -11.90
CA HIS A 70 1.71 30.41 -12.95
C HIS A 70 2.33 30.41 -14.36
N MET A 71 1.89 29.50 -15.24
CA MET A 71 1.63 29.85 -16.64
C MET A 71 0.13 29.90 -16.88
N GLN A 72 -0.49 31.02 -16.53
CA GLN A 72 -1.75 31.44 -17.12
C GLN A 72 -1.43 32.61 -18.05
N ASN A 73 -1.67 32.36 -19.34
CA ASN A 73 -1.74 33.39 -20.38
C ASN A 73 -3.08 34.11 -20.28
#